data_AF-A0A7W0PTB4-F1
#
_entry.id   AF-A0A7W0PTB4-F1
#
_cell.length_a   1.000
_cell.length_b   1.000
_cell.length_c   1.000
_cell.angle_alpha   90.00
_cell.angle_beta   90.00
_cell.angle_gamma   90.00
#
_symmetry.space_group_name_H-M   'P 1'
#
loop_
_entity.id
_entity.type
_entity.pdbx_description
1 polymer ?
#
loop_
_entity_poly.entity_id
_entity_poly.type
_entity_poly.pdbx_seq_one_letter_code
_entity_poly.pdbx_strand_id
1 'polypeptide(L)'
;MRRTAFRSIRWETRPNAMRERGLALRARLADESGIALAMALGVSLALTITVTSVLTFSAAGARDSQRVNSGQKAYALAEAGVNNALAVLNANYPDTVYGYPGPYCVLNPQTPPADFPGTEPSFAACAASTPFTSTPDPSRPNETVTWWGRIRAIPGLGYAFVVQSAGSVPSPTGPGAAPVTRTV
;
A
#
# COMPACT_ATOMS: atom_id res chain seq x y z
N MET A 1 10.88 110.39 30.37
CA MET A 1 10.67 109.99 28.95
C MET A 1 10.97 108.51 28.83
N ARG A 2 10.18 107.79 28.02
CA ARG A 2 10.33 106.38 27.55
C ARG A 2 9.78 105.25 28.45
N ARG A 3 8.61 104.79 28.01
CA ARG A 3 8.00 103.46 28.23
C ARG A 3 8.86 102.38 27.55
N THR A 4 8.94 101.20 28.15
CA THR A 4 9.28 99.96 27.46
C THR A 4 8.32 98.86 27.92
N ALA A 5 7.42 98.47 27.02
CA ALA A 5 6.51 97.34 27.15
C ALA A 5 7.24 96.09 26.63
N PHE A 6 7.34 95.06 27.48
CA PHE A 6 7.89 93.77 27.08
C PHE A 6 6.73 92.81 26.75
N ARG A 7 6.74 92.35 25.50
CA ARG A 7 5.69 91.62 24.80
C ARG A 7 5.85 90.13 25.10
N SER A 8 4.84 89.49 25.70
CA SER A 8 4.86 88.06 26.00
C SER A 8 4.64 87.21 24.74
N ILE A 9 5.53 86.22 24.56
CA ILE A 9 5.48 85.23 23.48
C ILE A 9 4.49 84.15 23.90
N ARG A 10 3.41 84.01 23.13
CA ARG A 10 2.39 82.96 23.29
C ARG A 10 2.75 81.79 22.38
N TRP A 11 3.03 80.63 22.98
CA TRP A 11 3.23 79.38 22.25
C TRP A 11 1.87 78.77 21.89
N GLU A 12 1.54 78.74 20.60
CA GLU A 12 0.37 78.06 20.07
C GLU A 12 0.75 76.60 19.74
N THR A 13 0.49 75.68 20.66
CA THR A 13 0.54 74.24 20.40
C THR A 13 -0.59 73.89 19.43
N ARG A 14 -0.26 73.41 18.23
CA ARG A 14 -1.21 72.88 17.23
C ARG A 14 -1.25 71.33 17.30
N PRO A 15 -2.12 70.70 18.11
CA PRO A 15 -2.18 69.24 18.26
C PRO A 15 -2.87 68.48 17.10
N ASN A 16 -3.29 69.14 16.02
CA ASN A 16 -4.23 68.53 15.07
C ASN A 16 -3.59 67.77 13.88
N ALA A 17 -2.29 67.92 13.64
CA ALA A 17 -1.66 67.35 12.43
C ALA A 17 -1.49 65.80 12.45
N MET A 18 -1.51 65.15 13.62
CA MET A 18 -1.37 63.69 13.69
C MET A 18 -2.69 62.92 13.51
N ARG A 19 -3.83 63.52 13.87
CA ARG A 19 -5.15 62.89 13.71
C ARG A 19 -5.61 62.85 12.25
N GLU A 20 -5.29 63.87 11.46
CA GLU A 20 -5.66 63.94 10.04
C GLU A 20 -4.90 62.93 9.18
N ARG A 21 -3.63 62.64 9.51
CA ARG A 21 -2.84 61.63 8.79
C ARG A 21 -3.36 60.19 9.00
N GLY A 22 -3.88 59.87 10.19
CA GLY A 22 -4.41 58.55 10.49
C GLY A 22 -5.72 58.22 9.75
N LEU A 23 -6.56 59.22 9.51
CA LEU A 23 -7.82 59.06 8.77
C LEU A 23 -7.58 58.94 7.25
N ALA A 24 -6.61 59.67 6.71
CA ALA A 24 -6.23 59.58 5.29
C ALA A 24 -5.64 58.20 4.92
N LEU A 25 -4.84 57.60 5.81
CA LEU A 25 -4.35 56.23 5.64
C LEU A 25 -5.51 55.22 5.68
N ARG A 26 -6.45 55.35 6.62
CA ARG A 26 -7.64 54.47 6.70
C ARG A 26 -8.55 54.57 5.48
N ALA A 27 -8.73 55.75 4.91
CA ALA A 27 -9.52 55.94 3.69
C ALA A 27 -8.84 55.28 2.47
N ARG A 28 -7.51 55.40 2.34
CA ARG A 28 -6.77 54.69 1.28
C ARG A 28 -6.76 53.16 1.46
N LEU A 29 -6.62 52.68 2.70
CA LEU A 29 -6.72 51.25 3.03
C LEU A 29 -8.14 50.69 2.75
N ALA A 30 -9.19 51.51 2.89
CA ALA A 30 -10.55 51.13 2.54
C ALA A 30 -10.75 51.01 1.02
N ASP A 31 -10.16 51.90 0.22
CA ASP A 31 -10.24 51.83 -1.25
C ASP A 31 -9.41 50.66 -1.83
N GLU A 32 -8.27 50.32 -1.23
CA GLU A 32 -7.46 49.16 -1.65
C GLU A 32 -8.02 47.80 -1.18
N SER A 33 -8.95 47.81 -0.21
CA SER A 33 -9.53 46.59 0.37
C SER A 33 -10.33 45.75 -0.62
N GLY A 34 -10.98 46.38 -1.61
CA GLY A 34 -11.77 45.66 -2.61
C GLY A 34 -10.93 44.75 -3.52
N ILE A 35 -9.78 45.25 -3.98
CA ILE A 35 -8.83 44.47 -4.80
C ILE A 35 -8.06 43.47 -3.94
N ALA A 36 -7.64 43.87 -2.73
CA ALA A 36 -6.94 42.96 -1.82
C ALA A 36 -7.78 41.74 -1.44
N LEU A 37 -9.10 41.93 -1.21
CA LEU A 37 -10.02 40.85 -0.89
C LEU A 37 -10.23 39.90 -2.08
N ALA A 38 -10.35 40.44 -3.30
CA ALA A 38 -10.44 39.62 -4.51
C ALA A 38 -9.17 38.78 -4.76
N MET A 39 -7.99 39.38 -4.58
CA MET A 39 -6.71 38.68 -4.68
C MET A 39 -6.57 37.61 -3.59
N ALA A 40 -6.98 37.90 -2.36
CA ALA A 40 -6.96 36.93 -1.26
C ALA A 40 -7.91 35.75 -1.52
N LEU A 41 -9.12 36.00 -2.04
CA LEU A 41 -10.05 34.94 -2.45
C LEU A 41 -9.48 34.10 -3.60
N GLY A 42 -8.86 34.73 -4.61
CA GLY A 42 -8.20 34.01 -5.69
C GLY A 42 -7.06 33.11 -5.20
N VAL A 43 -6.20 33.63 -4.34
CA VAL A 43 -5.07 32.88 -3.76
C VAL A 43 -5.55 31.75 -2.85
N SER A 44 -6.55 31.99 -1.99
CA SER A 44 -7.11 30.94 -1.12
C SER A 44 -7.82 29.84 -1.92
N LEU A 45 -8.52 30.19 -3.01
CA LEU A 45 -9.11 29.22 -3.93
C LEU A 45 -8.04 28.37 -4.62
N ALA A 46 -6.97 28.99 -5.12
CA ALA A 46 -5.86 28.25 -5.72
C ALA A 46 -5.15 27.33 -4.70
N LEU A 47 -4.96 27.81 -3.46
CA LEU A 47 -4.33 27.04 -2.39
C LEU A 47 -5.20 25.85 -1.97
N THR A 48 -6.52 26.01 -1.88
CA THR A 48 -7.42 24.90 -1.53
C THR A 48 -7.46 23.82 -2.61
N ILE A 49 -7.49 24.22 -3.89
CA ILE A 49 -7.41 23.27 -5.01
C ILE A 49 -6.09 22.48 -4.96
N THR A 50 -4.95 23.17 -4.81
CA THR A 50 -3.63 22.52 -4.77
C THR A 50 -3.47 21.58 -3.56
N VAL A 51 -3.87 22.00 -2.36
CA VAL A 51 -3.85 21.14 -1.15
C VAL A 51 -4.71 19.90 -1.35
N THR A 52 -5.92 20.06 -1.90
CA THR A 52 -6.82 18.93 -2.16
C THR A 52 -6.21 17.94 -3.17
N SER A 53 -5.58 18.45 -4.24
CA SER A 53 -4.88 17.61 -5.21
C SER A 53 -3.70 16.85 -4.59
N VAL A 54 -2.89 17.51 -3.75
CA VAL A 54 -1.76 16.84 -3.07
C VAL A 54 -2.28 15.76 -2.12
N LEU A 55 -3.30 16.04 -1.32
CA LEU A 55 -3.87 15.06 -0.39
C LEU A 55 -4.44 13.84 -1.10
N THR A 56 -5.18 14.04 -2.19
CA THR A 56 -5.76 12.93 -2.98
C THR A 56 -4.67 12.09 -3.64
N PHE A 57 -3.65 12.72 -4.20
CA PHE A 57 -2.51 12.02 -4.79
C PHE A 57 -1.73 11.21 -3.74
N SER A 58 -1.42 11.81 -2.59
CA SER A 58 -0.75 11.11 -1.48
C SER A 58 -1.57 9.94 -0.94
N ALA A 59 -2.90 10.10 -0.79
CA ALA A 59 -3.77 9.03 -0.33
C ALA A 59 -3.84 7.87 -1.34
N ALA A 60 -3.85 8.17 -2.64
CA ALA A 60 -3.79 7.15 -3.69
C ALA A 60 -2.47 6.36 -3.64
N GLY A 61 -1.34 7.07 -3.50
CA GLY A 61 -0.01 6.43 -3.39
C GLY A 61 0.11 5.53 -2.15
N ALA A 62 -0.45 5.95 -1.01
CA ALA A 62 -0.46 5.13 0.20
C ALA A 62 -1.22 3.81 0.01
N ARG A 63 -2.40 3.84 -0.64
CA ARG A 63 -3.21 2.64 -0.91
C ARG A 63 -2.52 1.70 -1.90
N ASP A 64 -1.90 2.25 -2.92
CA ASP A 64 -1.16 1.46 -3.91
C ASP A 64 0.03 0.74 -3.27
N SER A 65 0.81 1.45 -2.43
CA SER A 65 1.92 0.87 -1.67
C SER A 65 1.45 -0.29 -0.77
N GLN A 66 0.33 -0.13 -0.06
CA GLN A 66 -0.22 -1.21 0.76
C GLN A 66 -0.62 -2.43 -0.08
N ARG A 67 -1.23 -2.22 -1.25
CA ARG A 67 -1.62 -3.30 -2.15
C ARG A 67 -0.42 -4.05 -2.71
N VAL A 68 0.64 -3.34 -3.11
CA VAL A 68 1.88 -3.94 -3.60
C VAL A 68 2.59 -4.73 -2.49
N ASN A 69 2.67 -4.18 -1.27
CA ASN A 69 3.25 -4.86 -0.12
C ASN A 69 2.51 -6.17 0.21
N SER A 70 1.17 -6.15 0.27
CA SER A 70 0.39 -7.38 0.45
C SER A 70 0.63 -8.39 -0.66
N GLY A 71 0.81 -7.93 -1.91
CA GLY A 71 1.16 -8.79 -3.04
C GLY A 71 2.54 -9.45 -2.89
N GLN A 72 3.55 -8.69 -2.47
CA GLN A 72 4.91 -9.22 -2.22
C GLN A 72 4.91 -10.22 -1.07
N LYS A 73 4.19 -9.93 0.02
CA LYS A 73 4.01 -10.87 1.13
C LYS A 73 3.38 -12.18 0.65
N ALA A 74 2.27 -12.10 -0.08
CA ALA A 74 1.61 -13.29 -0.61
C ALA A 74 2.53 -14.12 -1.52
N TYR A 75 3.40 -13.49 -2.30
CA TYR A 75 4.40 -14.17 -3.12
C TYR A 75 5.48 -14.85 -2.27
N ALA A 76 6.05 -14.14 -1.30
CA ALA A 76 7.05 -14.72 -0.38
C ALA A 76 6.47 -15.89 0.43
N LEU A 77 5.18 -15.84 0.78
CA LEU A 77 4.47 -16.94 1.41
C LEU A 77 4.36 -18.15 0.48
N ALA A 78 3.98 -17.94 -0.79
CA ALA A 78 3.92 -19.02 -1.77
C ALA A 78 5.31 -19.67 -2.00
N GLU A 79 6.38 -18.88 -2.07
CA GLU A 79 7.75 -19.40 -2.16
C GLU A 79 8.13 -20.24 -0.93
N ALA A 80 7.70 -19.83 0.27
CA ALA A 80 7.88 -20.62 1.48
C ALA A 80 7.12 -21.96 1.41
N GLY A 81 5.91 -21.97 0.83
CA GLY A 81 5.15 -23.19 0.59
C GLY A 81 5.83 -24.15 -0.39
N VAL A 82 6.44 -23.62 -1.46
CA VAL A 82 7.26 -24.43 -2.39
C VAL A 82 8.47 -25.03 -1.66
N ASN A 83 9.16 -24.25 -0.82
CA ASN A 83 10.27 -24.77 -0.01
C ASN A 83 9.82 -25.86 0.97
N ASN A 84 8.65 -25.73 1.58
CA ASN A 84 8.06 -26.77 2.41
C ASN A 84 7.73 -28.04 1.61
N ALA A 85 7.19 -27.90 0.39
CA ALA A 85 6.94 -29.02 -0.49
C ALA A 85 8.23 -29.75 -0.87
N LEU A 86 9.29 -29.00 -1.19
CA LEU A 86 10.62 -29.55 -1.45
C LEU A 86 11.20 -30.28 -0.24
N ALA A 87 10.99 -29.78 0.98
CA ALA A 87 11.40 -30.47 2.20
C ALA A 87 10.67 -31.82 2.38
N VAL A 88 9.35 -31.86 2.12
CA VAL A 88 8.58 -33.11 2.14
C VAL A 88 9.08 -34.08 1.06
N LEU A 89 9.35 -33.59 -0.15
CA LEU A 89 9.90 -34.42 -1.22
C LEU A 89 11.27 -34.98 -0.85
N ASN A 90 12.18 -34.15 -0.35
CA ASN A 90 13.52 -34.58 0.05
C ASN A 90 13.47 -35.64 1.17
N ALA A 91 12.56 -35.48 2.14
CA ALA A 91 12.37 -36.46 3.21
C ALA A 91 11.83 -37.82 2.71
N ASN A 92 11.05 -37.82 1.62
CA ASN A 92 10.47 -39.05 1.05
C ASN A 92 11.31 -39.66 -0.10
N TYR A 93 12.26 -38.91 -0.64
CA TYR A 93 13.17 -39.33 -1.71
C TYR A 93 14.66 -39.10 -1.36
N PRO A 94 15.18 -39.68 -0.27
CA PRO A 94 16.52 -39.33 0.23
C PRO A 94 17.71 -39.84 -0.59
N ASP A 95 17.56 -40.89 -1.43
CA ASP A 95 18.50 -41.42 -2.47
C ASP A 95 18.16 -42.91 -2.75
N THR A 96 18.21 -43.33 -4.03
CA THR A 96 18.19 -44.69 -4.67
C THR A 96 17.28 -45.83 -4.20
N VAL A 97 16.63 -45.76 -3.03
CA VAL A 97 15.81 -46.86 -2.47
C VAL A 97 14.49 -47.03 -3.23
N TYR A 98 13.90 -45.94 -3.70
CA TYR A 98 12.69 -45.96 -4.51
C TYR A 98 13.05 -45.57 -5.94
N GLY A 99 12.92 -46.52 -6.87
CA GLY A 99 12.94 -46.20 -8.30
C GLY A 99 11.91 -45.12 -8.58
N TYR A 100 12.31 -44.10 -9.33
CA TYR A 100 11.41 -43.03 -9.73
C TYR A 100 10.43 -43.57 -10.79
N PRO A 101 9.10 -43.40 -10.65
CA PRO A 101 8.38 -42.57 -9.69
C PRO A 101 7.90 -43.37 -8.47
N GLY A 102 8.55 -43.16 -7.32
CA GLY A 102 8.20 -43.84 -6.04
C GLY A 102 6.86 -43.38 -5.45
N PRO A 103 6.76 -43.14 -4.11
CA PRO A 103 5.48 -42.76 -3.48
C PRO A 103 4.95 -41.42 -4.01
N TYR A 104 3.90 -41.47 -4.84
CA TYR A 104 3.40 -40.31 -5.60
C TYR A 104 2.29 -39.50 -4.89
N CYS A 105 1.82 -39.95 -3.73
CA CYS A 105 0.78 -39.26 -2.94
C CYS A 105 1.33 -38.36 -1.81
N VAL A 106 2.65 -38.16 -1.75
CA VAL A 106 3.32 -37.48 -0.63
C VAL A 106 2.97 -35.99 -0.50
N LEU A 107 2.55 -35.34 -1.59
CA LEU A 107 2.20 -33.92 -1.60
C LEU A 107 0.69 -33.64 -1.66
N ASN A 108 -0.16 -34.58 -1.19
CA ASN A 108 -1.62 -34.43 -1.15
C ASN A 108 -2.21 -33.88 -2.46
N PRO A 109 -2.09 -34.63 -3.57
CA PRO A 109 -2.40 -34.11 -4.91
C PRO A 109 -3.85 -33.63 -5.00
N GLN A 110 -4.02 -32.44 -5.56
CA GLN A 110 -5.33 -31.81 -5.76
C GLN A 110 -5.78 -31.90 -7.22
N THR A 111 -7.05 -31.57 -7.44
CA THR A 111 -7.56 -31.28 -8.79
C THR A 111 -6.73 -30.13 -9.38
N PRO A 112 -6.00 -30.38 -10.49
CA PRO A 112 -5.11 -29.38 -11.03
C PRO A 112 -5.92 -28.33 -11.79
N PRO A 113 -5.49 -27.06 -11.79
CA PRO A 113 -6.05 -26.06 -12.69
C PRO A 113 -5.86 -26.46 -14.16
N ALA A 114 -6.65 -25.88 -15.06
CA ALA A 114 -6.60 -26.19 -16.49
C ALA A 114 -5.19 -25.98 -17.10
N ASP A 115 -4.46 -24.99 -16.60
CA ASP A 115 -3.14 -24.59 -17.10
C ASP A 115 -1.98 -25.37 -16.44
N PHE A 116 -2.28 -26.42 -15.66
CA PHE A 116 -1.25 -27.17 -14.95
C PHE A 116 -0.41 -28.02 -15.93
N PRO A 117 0.93 -27.92 -15.89
CA PRO A 117 1.80 -28.45 -16.94
C PRO A 117 1.87 -29.99 -16.97
N GLY A 118 2.10 -30.53 -18.17
CA GLY A 118 2.28 -31.97 -18.43
C GLY A 118 0.96 -32.72 -18.59
N THR A 119 1.00 -34.05 -18.55
CA THR A 119 -0.18 -34.92 -18.57
C THR A 119 -0.22 -35.80 -17.33
N GLU A 120 -1.40 -36.31 -16.99
CA GLU A 120 -1.55 -37.24 -15.88
C GLU A 120 -0.96 -38.61 -16.23
N PRO A 121 -0.04 -39.13 -15.41
CA PRO A 121 0.39 -40.51 -15.50
C PRO A 121 -0.72 -41.47 -15.05
N SER A 122 -0.70 -42.70 -15.58
CA SER A 122 -1.65 -43.76 -15.24
C SER A 122 -1.31 -44.44 -13.90
N PHE A 123 -1.29 -43.68 -12.81
CA PHE A 123 -1.16 -44.21 -11.45
C PHE A 123 -2.53 -44.39 -10.78
N ALA A 124 -2.60 -45.23 -9.75
CA ALA A 124 -3.81 -45.34 -8.95
C ALA A 124 -4.08 -44.00 -8.24
N ALA A 125 -5.34 -43.56 -8.19
CA ALA A 125 -5.69 -42.30 -7.56
C ALA A 125 -5.26 -42.28 -6.08
N CYS A 126 -4.72 -41.15 -5.64
CA CYS A 126 -4.49 -40.92 -4.22
C CYS A 126 -5.83 -40.78 -3.49
N ALA A 127 -5.84 -41.14 -2.20
CA ALA A 127 -6.99 -40.85 -1.35
C ALA A 127 -7.27 -39.34 -1.33
N ALA A 128 -8.54 -38.98 -1.20
CA ALA A 128 -8.94 -37.59 -1.03
C ALA A 128 -8.17 -37.00 0.16
N SER A 129 -7.41 -35.94 -0.10
CA SER A 129 -6.56 -35.28 0.88
C SER A 129 -6.73 -33.77 0.75
N THR A 130 -6.57 -33.06 1.87
CA THR A 130 -6.57 -31.60 1.86
C THR A 130 -5.16 -31.08 1.54
N PRO A 131 -5.03 -29.93 0.87
CA PRO A 131 -3.73 -29.28 0.70
C PRO A 131 -3.06 -29.07 2.05
N PHE A 132 -1.73 -29.14 2.09
CA PHE A 132 -0.99 -28.71 3.27
C PHE A 132 -1.25 -27.23 3.49
N THR A 133 -1.40 -26.84 4.76
CA THR A 133 -1.65 -25.45 5.15
C THR A 133 -0.79 -25.12 6.36
N SER A 134 -0.15 -23.96 6.34
CA SER A 134 0.53 -23.41 7.52
C SER A 134 0.30 -21.91 7.65
N THR A 135 0.36 -21.46 8.90
CA THR A 135 0.44 -20.05 9.26
C THR A 135 1.90 -19.75 9.63
N PRO A 136 2.59 -18.84 8.91
CA PRO A 136 4.01 -18.58 9.16
C PRO A 136 4.26 -17.89 10.51
N ASP A 137 3.30 -17.12 11.00
CA ASP A 137 3.41 -16.31 12.20
C ASP A 137 2.09 -16.40 13.01
N PRO A 138 2.13 -16.90 14.26
CA PRO A 138 0.93 -17.00 15.09
C PRO A 138 0.33 -15.62 15.43
N SER A 139 1.09 -14.53 15.33
CA SER A 139 0.57 -13.17 15.50
C SER A 139 -0.26 -12.69 14.30
N ARG A 140 -0.20 -13.39 13.16
CA ARG A 140 -0.92 -13.07 11.93
C ARG A 140 -1.73 -14.29 11.44
N PRO A 141 -2.77 -14.70 12.18
CA PRO A 141 -3.53 -15.92 11.88
C PRO A 141 -4.26 -15.87 10.54
N ASN A 142 -4.45 -14.68 9.98
CA ASN A 142 -5.14 -14.48 8.71
C ASN A 142 -4.18 -14.56 7.49
N GLU A 143 -2.87 -14.69 7.72
CA GLU A 143 -1.89 -14.98 6.68
C GLU A 143 -1.70 -16.50 6.60
N THR A 144 -2.05 -17.09 5.47
CA THR A 144 -1.97 -18.54 5.27
C THR A 144 -1.21 -18.86 4.01
N VAL A 145 -0.45 -19.95 4.05
CA VAL A 145 0.11 -20.56 2.85
C VAL A 145 -0.47 -21.96 2.72
N THR A 146 -0.94 -22.29 1.51
CA THR A 146 -1.33 -23.64 1.15
C THR A 146 -0.41 -24.16 0.06
N TRP A 147 -0.10 -25.46 0.09
CA TRP A 147 0.71 -26.09 -0.95
C TRP A 147 0.33 -27.54 -1.15
N TRP A 148 0.53 -28.00 -2.37
CA TRP A 148 0.33 -29.37 -2.78
C TRP A 148 1.16 -29.64 -4.04
N GLY A 149 1.20 -30.90 -4.46
CA GLY A 149 1.87 -31.26 -5.70
C GLY A 149 1.45 -32.62 -6.19
N ARG A 150 1.73 -32.89 -7.47
CA ARG A 150 1.44 -34.17 -8.11
C ARG A 150 2.50 -34.50 -9.15
N ILE A 151 2.70 -35.79 -9.39
CA ILE A 151 3.56 -36.23 -10.49
C ILE A 151 2.84 -36.01 -11.83
N ARG A 152 3.56 -35.46 -12.79
CA ARG A 152 3.11 -35.24 -14.18
C ARG A 152 4.14 -35.77 -15.14
N ALA A 153 3.67 -36.28 -16.28
CA ALA A 153 4.53 -36.55 -17.42
C ALA A 153 4.72 -35.25 -18.21
N ILE A 154 5.94 -34.72 -18.21
CA ILE A 154 6.29 -33.50 -18.94
C ILE A 154 7.11 -33.89 -20.17
N PRO A 155 6.68 -33.50 -21.39
CA PRO A 155 7.45 -33.75 -22.60
C PRO A 155 8.90 -33.26 -22.46
N GLY A 156 9.87 -34.14 -22.71
CA GLY A 156 11.30 -33.82 -22.63
C GLY A 156 11.94 -33.91 -21.24
N LEU A 157 11.16 -33.95 -20.15
CA LEU A 157 11.65 -34.09 -18.77
C LEU A 157 11.29 -35.43 -18.11
N GLY A 158 10.37 -36.19 -18.70
CA GLY A 158 9.88 -37.45 -18.13
C GLY A 158 8.84 -37.18 -17.04
N TYR A 159 8.82 -38.01 -15.99
CA TYR A 159 7.96 -37.73 -14.84
C TYR A 159 8.62 -36.65 -13.97
N ALA A 160 7.85 -35.70 -13.48
CA ALA A 160 8.31 -34.70 -12.53
C ALA A 160 7.20 -34.38 -11.53
N PHE A 161 7.56 -34.04 -10.29
CA PHE A 161 6.61 -33.40 -9.38
C PHE A 161 6.40 -31.97 -9.82
N VAL A 162 5.15 -31.62 -10.12
CA VAL A 162 4.73 -30.24 -10.29
C VAL A 162 4.08 -29.83 -8.99
N VAL A 163 4.67 -28.82 -8.36
CA VAL A 163 4.23 -28.26 -7.09
C VAL A 163 3.46 -26.99 -7.37
N GLN A 164 2.40 -26.75 -6.61
CA GLN A 164 1.70 -25.48 -6.59
C GLN A 164 1.55 -25.01 -5.15
N SER A 165 1.85 -23.73 -4.93
CA SER A 165 1.63 -23.07 -3.64
C SER A 165 0.84 -21.79 -3.80
N ALA A 166 -0.03 -21.51 -2.84
CA ALA A 166 -0.78 -20.27 -2.77
C ALA A 166 -0.55 -19.58 -1.42
N GLY A 167 -0.06 -18.35 -1.45
CA GLY A 167 0.02 -17.47 -0.29
C GLY A 167 -1.18 -16.53 -0.27
N SER A 168 -1.84 -16.39 0.88
CA SER A 168 -3.01 -15.55 1.10
C SER A 168 -2.73 -14.55 2.22
N VAL A 169 -2.92 -13.27 1.95
CA VAL A 169 -2.73 -12.17 2.89
C VAL A 169 -4.02 -11.35 2.98
N PRO A 170 -4.42 -10.87 4.17
CA PRO A 170 -5.58 -10.00 4.31
C PRO A 170 -5.51 -8.77 3.40
N SER A 171 -6.64 -8.41 2.81
CA SER A 171 -6.71 -7.20 1.99
C SER A 171 -6.65 -5.94 2.87
N PRO A 172 -5.85 -4.93 2.48
CA PRO A 172 -5.79 -3.67 3.20
C PRO A 172 -7.05 -2.79 3.02
N THR A 173 -8.00 -3.20 2.16
CA THR A 173 -9.22 -2.41 1.88
C THR A 173 -10.36 -2.62 2.89
N GLY A 174 -10.20 -3.50 3.88
CA GLY A 174 -11.11 -3.64 5.01
C GLY A 174 -11.37 -5.09 5.44
N PRO A 175 -12.00 -5.31 6.61
CA PRO A 175 -12.20 -6.64 7.21
C PRO A 175 -13.16 -7.57 6.43
N GLY A 176 -13.89 -7.06 5.43
CA GLY A 176 -14.74 -7.87 4.54
C GLY A 176 -14.20 -8.00 3.11
N ALA A 177 -13.01 -7.47 2.82
CA ALA A 177 -12.44 -7.54 1.49
C ALA A 177 -11.76 -8.90 1.24
N ALA A 178 -11.92 -9.43 0.03
CA ALA A 178 -11.31 -10.69 -0.37
C ALA A 178 -9.78 -10.64 -0.18
N PRO A 179 -9.15 -11.66 0.43
CA PRO A 179 -7.71 -11.73 0.60
C PRO A 179 -6.95 -11.60 -0.71
N VAL A 180 -5.74 -11.06 -0.64
CA VAL A 180 -4.80 -11.04 -1.76
C VAL A 180 -4.13 -12.40 -1.81
N THR A 181 -4.51 -13.21 -2.79
CA THR A 181 -3.93 -14.53 -3.03
C THR A 181 -2.96 -14.51 -4.21
N ARG A 182 -1.79 -15.11 -4.04
CA ARG A 182 -0.80 -15.31 -5.11
C ARG A 182 -0.43 -16.77 -5.19
N THR A 183 -0.40 -17.31 -6.41
CA THR A 183 -0.03 -18.70 -6.70
C THR A 183 1.31 -18.75 -7.41
N VAL A 184 2.11 -19.74 -7.06
CA VAL A 184 3.38 -20.11 -7.71
C VAL A 184 3.30 -21.57 -8.13
#